data_AF-A0A483YI27-F1
#
_entry.id   AF-A0A483YI27-F1
#
_cell.length_a   1.000
_cell.length_b   1.000
_cell.length_c   1.000
_cell.angle_alpha   90.00
_cell.angle_beta   90.00
_cell.angle_gamma   90.00
#
_symmetry.space_group_name_H-M   'P 1'
#
loop_
_entity.id
_entity.type
_entity.pdbx_description
1 polymer ?
#
loop_
_entity_poly.entity_id
_entity_poly.type
_entity_poly.pdbx_seq_one_letter_code
_entity_poly.pdbx_strand_id
1 'polypeptide(L)'
;MRNQSDVFWPKEENVNIPNNLDPIRFISTAPQGQAPGRTGFAASYVFENGNDRDRFEKILCEKGFYIISLCNNPAASMKPLGYKTYRGLGFGGTIFTYRNCPNNTPLVFWWGNPNMEDWNPLSKWYPLMMRKTY
;
A
#
# COMPACT_ATOMS: atom_id res chain seq x y z
N MET A 1 15.79 1.16 11.81
CA MET A 1 16.23 0.31 10.67
C MET A 1 15.00 -0.27 9.98
N ARG A 2 14.99 -0.40 8.63
CA ARG A 2 13.78 -0.82 7.87
C ARG A 2 13.26 -2.21 8.28
N ASN A 3 14.14 -3.13 8.62
CA ASN A 3 13.77 -4.50 9.04
C ASN A 3 13.03 -4.54 10.39
N GLN A 4 13.12 -3.49 11.20
CA GLN A 4 12.46 -3.33 12.50
C GLN A 4 11.33 -2.29 12.45
N SER A 5 11.14 -1.62 11.31
CA SER A 5 10.10 -0.59 11.18
C SER A 5 8.75 -1.26 11.04
N ASP A 6 7.73 -0.74 11.72
CA ASP A 6 6.36 -1.20 11.48
C ASP A 6 5.81 -0.68 10.16
N VAL A 7 6.38 0.38 9.57
CA VAL A 7 6.01 0.87 8.23
C VAL A 7 6.17 -0.26 7.20
N PHE A 8 5.23 -0.37 6.25
CA PHE A 8 5.33 -1.35 5.18
C PHE A 8 6.46 -1.00 4.22
N TRP A 9 7.46 -1.88 4.16
CA TRP A 9 8.60 -1.80 3.26
C TRP A 9 8.81 -3.19 2.65
N PRO A 10 8.07 -3.53 1.58
CA PRO A 10 8.19 -4.82 0.93
C PRO A 10 9.64 -5.14 0.56
N LYS A 11 10.01 -6.41 0.63
CA LYS A 11 11.21 -6.87 -0.07
C LYS A 11 10.96 -6.75 -1.57
N GLU A 12 11.94 -6.24 -2.31
CA GLU A 12 11.75 -5.93 -3.74
C GLU A 12 11.42 -7.19 -4.56
N GLU A 13 12.00 -8.34 -4.20
CA GLU A 13 11.73 -9.63 -4.83
C GLU A 13 10.27 -10.12 -4.66
N ASN A 14 9.53 -9.57 -3.70
CA ASN A 14 8.13 -9.92 -3.45
C ASN A 14 7.15 -8.98 -4.16
N VAL A 15 7.63 -8.00 -4.91
CA VAL A 15 6.81 -6.98 -5.57
C VAL A 15 6.73 -7.26 -7.06
N ASN A 16 5.55 -7.70 -7.50
CA ASN A 16 5.26 -7.93 -8.92
C ASN A 16 4.46 -6.76 -9.48
N ILE A 17 5.11 -5.91 -10.29
CA ILE A 17 4.43 -4.80 -10.98
C ILE A 17 3.71 -5.37 -12.22
N PRO A 18 2.39 -5.20 -12.36
CA PRO A 18 1.66 -5.64 -13.54
C PRO A 18 2.13 -4.96 -14.84
N ASN A 19 2.16 -5.71 -15.95
CA ASN A 19 2.63 -5.24 -17.26
C ASN A 19 1.83 -4.06 -17.84
N ASN A 20 0.59 -3.88 -17.41
CA ASN A 20 -0.27 -2.77 -17.84
C ASN A 20 -0.03 -1.46 -17.07
N LEU A 21 0.89 -1.46 -16.10
CA LEU A 21 1.28 -0.27 -15.36
C LEU A 21 2.72 0.13 -15.73
N ASP A 22 2.99 1.44 -15.74
CA ASP A 22 4.35 1.96 -15.96
C ASP A 22 5.26 1.62 -14.74
N PRO A 23 6.26 0.73 -14.89
CA PRO A 23 7.10 0.30 -13.78
C PRO A 23 7.98 1.43 -13.22
N ILE A 24 8.32 2.44 -14.02
CA ILE A 24 9.17 3.57 -13.59
C ILE A 24 8.53 4.32 -12.41
N ARG A 25 7.19 4.31 -12.32
CA ARG A 25 6.46 4.93 -11.21
C ARG A 25 6.68 4.24 -9.87
N PHE A 26 6.95 2.95 -9.86
CA PHE A 26 6.86 2.08 -8.69
C PHE A 26 8.19 1.48 -8.25
N ILE A 27 9.21 1.54 -9.10
CA ILE A 27 10.58 1.21 -8.74
C ILE A 27 11.07 2.22 -7.69
N SER A 28 11.35 1.71 -6.49
CA SER A 28 11.89 2.49 -5.38
C SER A 28 13.39 2.77 -5.61
N THR A 29 13.85 3.96 -5.22
CA THR A 29 15.28 4.32 -5.26
C THR A 29 15.87 4.33 -3.85
N ALA A 30 17.15 4.01 -3.76
CA ALA A 30 17.92 4.06 -2.52
C ALA A 30 19.31 4.66 -2.77
N PRO A 31 19.95 5.25 -1.74
CA PRO A 31 21.35 5.62 -1.82
C PRO A 31 22.22 4.43 -2.24
N GLN A 32 23.36 4.71 -2.87
CA GLN A 32 24.30 3.68 -3.31
C GLN A 32 24.70 2.78 -2.14
N GLY A 33 24.65 1.46 -2.34
CA GLY A 33 24.93 0.46 -1.31
C GLY A 33 23.75 0.13 -0.38
N GLN A 34 22.56 0.69 -0.60
CA GLN A 34 21.34 0.35 0.14
C GLN A 34 20.31 -0.30 -0.78
N ALA A 35 19.61 -1.31 -0.28
CA ALA A 35 18.39 -1.80 -0.93
C ALA A 35 17.26 -0.77 -0.76
N PRO A 36 16.31 -0.64 -1.69
CA PRO A 36 15.14 0.23 -1.53
C PRO A 36 14.06 -0.34 -0.61
N GLY A 37 13.94 -1.67 -0.53
CA GLY A 37 13.03 -2.37 0.36
C GLY A 37 13.68 -2.82 1.68
N ARG A 38 13.01 -3.74 2.39
CA ARG A 38 13.64 -4.55 3.44
C ARG A 38 14.59 -5.57 2.84
N THR A 39 15.63 -5.91 3.59
CA THR A 39 16.55 -7.02 3.25
C THR A 39 16.46 -8.18 4.24
N GLY A 40 15.70 -7.99 5.32
CA GLY A 40 15.53 -8.98 6.37
C GLY A 40 14.28 -8.71 7.19
N PHE A 41 14.24 -9.30 8.38
CA PHE A 41 13.11 -9.22 9.28
C PHE A 41 13.60 -9.18 10.73
N ALA A 42 12.94 -8.35 11.53
CA ALA A 42 12.99 -8.40 12.98
C ALA A 42 11.55 -8.39 13.48
N ALA A 43 11.25 -9.27 14.43
CA ALA A 43 9.92 -9.36 15.03
C ALA A 43 9.53 -8.03 15.68
N SER A 44 8.25 -7.68 15.57
CA SER A 44 7.63 -6.56 16.26
C SER A 44 6.31 -7.01 16.87
N TYR A 45 5.65 -6.10 17.60
CA TYR A 45 4.32 -6.34 18.13
C TYR A 45 3.27 -6.62 17.03
N VAL A 46 3.48 -6.11 15.82
CA VAL A 46 2.55 -6.27 14.69
C VAL A 46 2.83 -7.55 13.91
N PHE A 47 4.12 -7.89 13.74
CA PHE A 47 4.53 -9.09 13.01
C PHE A 47 5.57 -9.85 13.81
N GLU A 48 5.17 -11.00 14.35
CA GLU A 48 6.08 -11.92 15.04
C GLU A 48 6.85 -12.83 14.05
N ASN A 49 6.31 -13.00 12.85
CA ASN A 49 6.83 -13.88 11.80
C ASN A 49 7.11 -13.11 10.50
N GLY A 50 8.32 -13.29 9.96
CA GLY A 50 8.77 -12.63 8.73
C GLY A 50 8.01 -13.09 7.48
N ASN A 51 7.61 -14.36 7.42
CA ASN A 51 6.83 -14.88 6.29
C ASN A 51 5.43 -14.28 6.25
N ASP A 52 4.81 -14.06 7.41
CA ASP A 52 3.49 -13.44 7.50
C ASP A 52 3.56 -11.97 7.10
N ARG A 53 4.60 -11.26 7.54
CA ARG A 53 4.88 -9.89 7.08
C ARG A 53 5.09 -9.81 5.57
N ASP A 54 5.95 -10.68 5.02
CA ASP A 54 6.24 -10.74 3.58
C ASP A 54 4.96 -11.02 2.79
N ARG A 55 4.13 -11.97 3.23
CA ARG A 55 2.84 -12.29 2.63
C ARG A 55 1.87 -11.12 2.70
N PHE A 56 1.77 -10.46 3.84
CA PHE A 56 0.84 -9.35 4.04
C PHE A 56 1.22 -8.15 3.17
N GLU A 57 2.49 -7.73 3.19
CA GLU A 57 3.00 -6.65 2.34
C GLU A 57 2.82 -6.96 0.84
N LYS A 58 3.04 -8.22 0.42
CA LYS A 58 2.78 -8.67 -0.95
C LYS A 58 1.32 -8.49 -1.35
N ILE A 59 0.37 -8.93 -0.50
CA ILE A 59 -1.07 -8.78 -0.76
C ILE A 59 -1.44 -7.31 -0.89
N LEU A 60 -0.92 -6.44 0.00
CA LEU A 60 -1.17 -5.00 -0.08
C LEU A 60 -0.67 -4.40 -1.40
N CYS A 61 0.51 -4.80 -1.85
CA CYS A 61 1.06 -4.38 -3.14
C CYS A 61 0.22 -4.87 -4.32
N GLU A 62 -0.08 -6.17 -4.40
CA GLU A 62 -0.83 -6.76 -5.51
C GLU A 62 -2.24 -6.17 -5.63
N LYS A 63 -2.95 -6.06 -4.51
CA LYS A 63 -4.28 -5.45 -4.49
C LYS A 63 -4.20 -3.94 -4.74
N GLY A 64 -3.19 -3.25 -4.23
CA GLY A 64 -2.96 -1.84 -4.54
C GLY A 64 -2.71 -1.57 -6.02
N PHE A 65 -1.93 -2.42 -6.70
CA PHE A 65 -1.73 -2.32 -8.16
C PHE A 65 -3.02 -2.61 -8.92
N TYR A 66 -3.77 -3.63 -8.51
CA TYR A 66 -5.08 -3.91 -9.09
C TYR A 66 -6.00 -2.69 -9.00
N ILE A 67 -6.10 -2.05 -7.83
CA ILE A 67 -6.88 -0.82 -7.63
C ILE A 67 -6.44 0.28 -8.60
N ILE A 68 -5.13 0.54 -8.71
CA ILE A 68 -4.58 1.55 -9.62
C ILE A 68 -4.95 1.23 -11.08
N SER A 69 -4.93 -0.04 -11.47
CA SER A 69 -5.24 -0.47 -12.84
C SER A 69 -6.70 -0.26 -13.25
N LEU A 70 -7.61 -0.09 -12.29
CA LEU A 70 -9.02 0.18 -12.55
C LEU A 70 -9.30 1.67 -12.78
N CYS A 71 -8.33 2.55 -12.49
CA CYS A 71 -8.46 3.98 -12.70
C CYS A 71 -8.18 4.36 -14.16
N ASN A 72 -9.04 5.17 -14.77
CA ASN A 72 -8.82 5.67 -16.14
C ASN A 72 -7.57 6.56 -16.28
N ASN A 73 -7.27 7.38 -15.27
CA ASN A 73 -6.09 8.27 -15.26
C ASN A 73 -5.53 8.43 -13.84
N PRO A 74 -4.84 7.42 -13.28
CA PRO A 74 -4.38 7.45 -11.90
C PRO A 74 -3.22 8.43 -11.75
N ALA A 75 -3.38 9.40 -10.85
CA ALA A 75 -2.35 10.38 -10.50
C ALA A 75 -1.01 9.69 -10.22
N ALA A 76 0.11 10.28 -10.67
CA ALA A 76 1.44 9.71 -10.47
C ALA A 76 1.79 9.47 -8.99
N SER A 77 1.19 10.27 -8.11
CA SER A 77 1.32 10.18 -6.65
C SER A 77 0.53 9.03 -6.01
N MET A 78 -0.43 8.44 -6.71
CA MET A 78 -1.17 7.25 -6.26
C MET A 78 -0.25 6.02 -6.36
N LYS A 79 0.08 5.43 -5.21
CA LYS A 79 0.93 4.25 -5.08
C LYS A 79 0.20 3.16 -4.29
N PRO A 80 0.54 1.86 -4.47
CA PRO A 80 -0.18 0.77 -3.81
C PRO A 80 -0.19 0.88 -2.28
N LEU A 81 0.90 1.34 -1.67
CA LEU A 81 1.06 1.53 -0.22
C LEU A 81 0.76 2.97 0.25
N GLY A 82 -0.06 3.70 -0.49
CA GLY A 82 -0.51 5.05 -0.15
C GLY A 82 0.19 6.17 -0.92
N TYR A 83 -0.41 7.36 -0.90
CA TYR A 83 0.00 8.49 -1.74
C TYR A 83 1.41 9.00 -1.42
N LYS A 84 2.28 9.10 -2.43
CA LYS A 84 3.64 9.64 -2.34
C LYS A 84 4.03 10.29 -3.66
N THR A 85 4.61 11.48 -3.61
CA THR A 85 5.01 12.26 -4.80
C THR A 85 6.18 11.64 -5.57
N TYR A 86 7.13 11.03 -4.86
CA TYR A 86 8.31 10.39 -5.45
C TYR A 86 8.03 8.96 -5.97
N ARG A 87 8.96 8.42 -6.76
CA ARG A 87 8.94 7.02 -7.20
C ARG A 87 8.97 6.05 -6.02
N GLY A 88 8.43 4.86 -6.23
CA GLY A 88 8.33 3.79 -5.24
C GLY A 88 6.89 3.39 -4.92
N LEU A 89 6.74 2.55 -3.90
CA LEU A 89 5.48 1.87 -3.60
C LEU A 89 4.51 2.67 -2.71
N GLY A 90 4.94 3.78 -2.12
CA GLY A 90 4.12 4.61 -1.23
C GLY A 90 4.83 4.94 0.07
N PHE A 91 4.09 5.39 1.08
CA PHE A 91 4.61 5.61 2.44
C PHE A 91 4.52 4.36 3.31
N GLY A 92 3.55 3.47 3.08
CA GLY A 92 3.41 2.24 3.86
C GLY A 92 2.86 2.46 5.26
N GLY A 93 2.03 3.49 5.47
CA GLY A 93 1.43 3.76 6.78
C GLY A 93 0.63 2.56 7.30
N THR A 94 0.85 2.18 8.56
CA THR A 94 0.25 0.99 9.17
C THR A 94 -0.89 1.28 10.12
N ILE A 95 -1.05 2.55 10.51
CA ILE A 95 -2.07 2.97 11.47
C ILE A 95 -3.12 3.78 10.73
N PHE A 96 -4.35 3.32 10.85
CA PHE A 96 -5.55 4.09 10.58
C PHE A 96 -6.55 3.82 11.70
N THR A 97 -7.52 4.71 11.86
CA THR A 97 -8.52 4.62 12.93
C THR A 97 -9.91 4.68 12.33
N TYR A 98 -10.92 4.28 13.10
CA TYR A 98 -12.34 4.46 12.72
C TYR A 98 -12.73 5.94 12.48
N ARG A 99 -11.87 6.90 12.88
CA ARG A 99 -12.08 8.33 12.67
C ARG A 99 -11.36 8.85 11.42
N ASN A 100 -10.22 8.27 11.08
CA ASN A 100 -9.38 8.74 10.00
C ASN A 100 -8.61 7.59 9.35
N CYS A 101 -8.75 7.47 8.03
CA CYS A 101 -7.87 6.71 7.18
C CYS A 101 -6.95 7.72 6.48
N PRO A 102 -5.64 7.76 6.77
CA PRO A 102 -4.74 8.71 6.11
C PRO A 102 -4.48 8.37 4.64
N ASN A 103 -4.22 9.38 3.81
CA ASN A 103 -3.88 9.16 2.39
C ASN A 103 -2.56 8.39 2.18
N ASN A 104 -1.73 8.30 3.22
CA ASN A 104 -0.42 7.64 3.19
C ASN A 104 -0.47 6.16 3.62
N THR A 105 -1.67 5.61 3.90
CA THR A 105 -1.87 4.17 4.13
C THR A 105 -2.15 3.44 2.81
N PRO A 106 -1.95 2.10 2.76
CA PRO A 106 -2.27 1.30 1.59
C PRO A 106 -3.66 1.54 1.01
N LEU A 107 -3.75 1.55 -0.32
CA LEU A 107 -5.02 1.77 -1.04
C LEU A 107 -6.06 0.71 -0.73
N VAL A 108 -5.63 -0.48 -0.32
CA VAL A 108 -6.51 -1.57 0.10
C VAL A 108 -7.40 -1.17 1.28
N PHE A 109 -6.94 -0.26 2.14
CA PHE A 109 -7.76 0.26 3.25
C PHE A 109 -8.80 1.30 2.80
N TRP A 110 -8.84 1.64 1.52
CA TRP A 110 -9.76 2.59 0.89
C TRP A 110 -10.76 1.93 -0.07
N TRP A 111 -10.85 0.60 -0.07
CA TRP A 111 -11.69 -0.13 -1.00
C TRP A 111 -13.15 -0.26 -0.51
N GLY A 112 -13.90 0.83 -0.73
CA GLY A 112 -15.36 0.85 -0.86
C GLY A 112 -16.21 0.70 0.40
N ASN A 113 -17.46 1.15 0.28
CA ASN A 113 -18.55 0.90 1.23
C ASN A 113 -19.34 -0.30 0.70
N PRO A 114 -19.36 -1.45 1.41
CA PRO A 114 -20.03 -2.67 0.96
C PRO A 114 -21.56 -2.54 0.87
N ASN A 115 -22.14 -1.49 1.48
CA ASN A 115 -23.58 -1.25 1.46
C ASN A 115 -24.02 -0.37 0.27
N MET A 116 -23.09 0.11 -0.56
CA MET A 116 -23.42 0.94 -1.72
C MET A 116 -23.58 0.09 -2.97
N GLU A 117 -24.54 0.45 -3.82
CA GLU A 117 -24.71 -0.18 -5.12
C GLU A 117 -23.45 -0.07 -5.99
N ASP A 118 -23.20 -1.09 -6.82
CA ASP A 118 -21.94 -1.24 -7.57
C ASP A 118 -21.60 -0.08 -8.51
N TRP A 119 -22.60 0.66 -8.99
CA TRP A 119 -22.38 1.84 -9.85
C TRP A 119 -21.87 3.04 -9.06
N ASN A 120 -22.06 3.07 -7.74
CA ASN A 120 -21.74 4.22 -6.93
C ASN A 120 -20.23 4.33 -6.71
N PRO A 121 -19.60 5.51 -6.90
CA PRO A 121 -18.18 5.70 -6.62
C PRO A 121 -17.75 5.32 -5.20
N LEU A 122 -18.63 5.47 -4.21
CA LEU A 122 -18.39 5.06 -2.83
C LEU A 122 -18.33 3.55 -2.66
N SER A 123 -18.89 2.74 -3.57
CA SER A 123 -18.69 1.28 -3.60
C SER A 123 -17.24 0.91 -3.97
N LYS A 124 -16.48 1.84 -4.56
CA LYS A 124 -15.10 1.63 -5.02
C LYS A 124 -14.07 2.41 -4.20
N TRP A 125 -14.46 3.56 -3.62
CA TRP A 125 -13.56 4.46 -2.89
C TRP A 125 -14.17 5.00 -1.60
N TYR A 126 -13.99 4.23 -0.52
CA TYR A 126 -14.43 4.57 0.83
C TYR A 126 -13.56 3.80 1.83
N PRO A 127 -13.22 4.36 3.01
CA PRO A 127 -12.44 3.63 4.01
C PRO A 127 -13.08 2.27 4.33
N LEU A 128 -12.28 1.20 4.31
CA LEU A 128 -12.72 -0.16 4.61
C LEU A 128 -13.43 -0.24 5.98
N MET A 129 -12.99 0.59 6.93
CA MET A 129 -13.65 0.76 8.21
C MET A 129 -14.61 1.95 8.15
N MET A 130 -15.89 1.71 8.49
CA MET A 130 -16.91 2.75 8.55
C MET A 130 -16.44 3.94 9.39
N ARG A 131 -16.45 5.12 8.77
CA ARG A 131 -16.15 6.35 9.48
C ARG A 131 -17.37 6.74 10.31
N LYS A 132 -17.21 6.85 11.63
CA LYS A 132 -18.19 7.56 12.46
C LYS A 132 -18.07 9.06 12.18
N THR A 133 -18.90 9.56 11.28
CA THR A 133 -19.22 10.99 11.18
C THR A 133 -19.98 11.40 12.44
N TYR A 134 -19.89 12.69 12.77
CA TYR A 134 -20.37 13.34 14.00
C TYR A 134 -21.67 12.76 14.56
#